data_AF-A0A165C4I9-F1
#
_entry.id   AF-A0A165C4I9-F1
#
_cell.length_a   1.000
_cell.length_b   1.000
_cell.length_c   1.000
_cell.angle_alpha   90.00
_cell.angle_beta   90.00
_cell.angle_gamma   90.00
#
_symmetry.space_group_name_H-M   'P 1'
#
loop_
_entity.id
_entity.type
_entity.pdbx_description
1 polymer ?
#
loop_
_entity_poly.entity_id
_entity_poly.type
_entity_poly.pdbx_seq_one_letter_code
_entity_poly.pdbx_strand_id
1 'polypeptide(L)'
;MCGPHKRTTAPQAVQTAYPLVQALASSQSTMNTAVCNWENCGLFLDDETAGGCTRHLKQVHVHDWDNAATIDCRWTQPPQLQAGIVPPQIYCNRRIKCVNLGKHIAAVHLRSLRVACSICGQGFSRSDAFRRHQRQNCPGPNQDMQAGGAVF
;
A
#
# COMPACT_ATOMS: atom_id res chain seq x y z
N MET A 1 70.83 -7.91 -19.91
CA MET A 1 71.10 -7.59 -21.32
C MET A 1 69.88 -6.88 -21.90
N CYS A 2 70.12 -5.68 -22.44
CA CYS A 2 69.40 -4.94 -23.46
C CYS A 2 67.87 -5.13 -23.65
N GLY A 3 67.12 -4.03 -23.51
CA GLY A 3 65.91 -3.76 -24.33
C GLY A 3 66.29 -3.56 -25.82
N PRO A 4 65.52 -2.87 -26.70
CA PRO A 4 64.47 -1.86 -26.45
C PRO A 4 63.23 -1.96 -27.40
N HIS A 5 62.32 -0.97 -27.28
CA HIS A 5 61.48 -0.26 -28.29
C HIS A 5 61.19 -0.96 -29.65
N LYS A 6 60.04 -0.77 -30.34
CA LYS A 6 59.56 0.49 -30.96
C LYS A 6 58.10 0.35 -31.48
N ARG A 7 57.35 1.48 -31.44
CA ARG A 7 56.49 2.11 -32.49
C ARG A 7 55.38 1.30 -33.17
N THR A 8 54.28 1.82 -33.70
CA THR A 8 53.53 3.09 -33.79
C THR A 8 52.36 2.75 -34.71
N THR A 9 51.12 3.20 -34.44
CA THR A 9 50.18 3.76 -35.45
C THR A 9 48.84 4.13 -34.79
N ALA A 10 48.43 5.40 -34.91
CA ALA A 10 47.02 5.79 -34.97
C ALA A 10 46.49 5.50 -36.40
N PRO A 11 45.18 5.29 -36.62
CA PRO A 11 44.34 6.44 -36.99
C PRO A 11 42.86 6.39 -36.55
N GLN A 12 42.31 7.60 -36.41
CA GLN A 12 41.01 8.11 -36.88
C GLN A 12 39.68 7.41 -36.50
N ALA A 13 38.92 8.17 -35.70
CA ALA A 13 37.52 8.56 -35.87
C ALA A 13 36.56 7.63 -36.63
N VAL A 14 35.51 7.20 -35.94
CA VAL A 14 34.15 7.24 -36.50
C VAL A 14 33.22 7.85 -35.45
N GLN A 15 32.67 9.00 -35.81
CA GLN A 15 31.52 9.63 -35.19
C GLN A 15 30.25 8.94 -35.69
N THR A 16 29.41 8.44 -34.78
CA THR A 16 27.94 8.34 -34.95
C THR A 16 27.33 8.31 -33.55
N ALA A 17 26.83 9.45 -33.06
CA ALA A 17 25.42 9.82 -33.05
C ALA A 17 24.55 9.04 -32.03
N TYR A 18 24.36 9.65 -30.84
CA TYR A 18 23.13 9.89 -30.05
C TYR A 18 21.91 8.91 -30.11
N PRO A 19 20.95 8.98 -29.17
CA PRO A 19 20.96 8.95 -27.70
C PRO A 19 19.94 7.89 -27.17
N LEU A 20 19.53 7.98 -25.91
CA LEU A 20 18.29 7.38 -25.34
C LEU A 20 18.38 5.91 -24.91
N VAL A 21 18.93 5.68 -23.72
CA VAL A 21 18.23 4.79 -22.78
C VAL A 21 17.48 5.67 -21.78
N GLN A 22 16.29 6.10 -22.21
CA GLN A 22 15.28 6.62 -21.31
C GLN A 22 15.11 5.65 -20.13
N ALA A 23 15.07 6.25 -18.94
CA ALA A 23 14.42 5.77 -17.75
C ALA A 23 13.42 4.62 -17.99
N LEU A 24 13.82 3.40 -17.65
CA LEU A 24 12.87 2.35 -17.32
C LEU A 24 12.32 2.66 -15.94
N ALA A 25 11.23 3.40 -15.96
CA ALA A 25 10.39 3.65 -14.83
C ALA A 25 9.89 2.33 -14.21
N SER A 26 9.72 2.37 -12.89
CA SER A 26 8.59 1.71 -12.22
C SER A 26 8.66 0.18 -12.10
N SER A 27 9.42 -0.30 -11.13
CA SER A 27 8.99 -1.47 -10.34
C SER A 27 9.46 -1.33 -8.90
N GLN A 28 9.18 -0.19 -8.25
CA GLN A 28 9.10 -0.22 -6.79
C GLN A 28 7.82 -0.98 -6.45
N SER A 29 7.92 -2.30 -6.45
CA SER A 29 6.97 -3.16 -5.75
C SER A 29 7.07 -2.76 -4.28
N THR A 30 6.22 -1.84 -3.85
CA THR A 30 5.98 -1.61 -2.43
C THR A 30 5.47 -2.94 -1.90
N MET A 31 6.35 -3.72 -1.26
CA MET A 31 5.98 -4.94 -0.55
C MET A 31 4.98 -4.53 0.53
N ASN A 32 3.70 -4.50 0.18
CA ASN A 32 2.66 -4.14 1.11
C ASN A 32 2.41 -5.36 1.97
N THR A 33 3.02 -5.38 3.15
CA THR A 33 2.99 -6.49 4.11
C THR A 33 1.73 -6.45 4.96
N ALA A 34 0.57 -6.28 4.33
CA ALA A 34 -0.70 -6.34 5.04
C ALA A 34 -0.94 -7.76 5.56
N VAL A 35 -1.25 -7.89 6.85
CA VAL A 35 -1.57 -9.17 7.48
C VAL A 35 -3.04 -9.24 7.88
N CYS A 36 -3.62 -10.42 7.72
CA CYS A 36 -4.97 -10.70 8.19
C CYS A 36 -4.98 -10.75 9.72
N ASN A 37 -5.84 -9.96 10.38
CA ASN A 37 -6.02 -10.04 11.84
C ASN A 37 -7.40 -10.60 12.21
N TRP A 38 -8.06 -11.32 11.30
CA TRP A 38 -9.27 -12.08 11.63
C TRP A 38 -8.95 -13.11 12.69
N GLU A 39 -9.50 -12.97 13.90
CA GLU A 39 -9.18 -13.84 15.05
C GLU A 39 -7.67 -14.08 15.24
N ASN A 40 -6.85 -13.05 15.01
CA ASN A 40 -5.39 -13.12 15.10
C ASN A 40 -4.72 -14.10 14.09
N CYS A 41 -5.30 -14.25 12.88
CA CYS A 41 -4.82 -15.12 11.80
C CYS A 41 -3.33 -14.96 11.47
N GLY A 42 -2.84 -13.74 11.23
CA GLY A 42 -1.44 -13.44 10.95
C GLY A 42 -0.95 -13.76 9.53
N LEU A 43 -1.79 -14.36 8.66
CA LEU A 43 -1.40 -14.64 7.27
C LEU A 43 -1.25 -13.36 6.44
N PHE A 44 -0.27 -13.33 5.55
CA PHE A 44 -0.09 -12.24 4.59
C PHE A 44 -1.23 -12.20 3.58
N LEU A 45 -1.68 -10.99 3.25
CA LEU A 45 -2.65 -10.73 2.20
C LEU A 45 -1.92 -10.27 0.95
N ASP A 46 -1.90 -11.10 -0.10
CA ASP A 46 -1.30 -10.74 -1.40
C ASP A 46 -2.05 -9.60 -2.12
N ASP A 47 -3.32 -9.41 -1.75
CA ASP A 47 -4.20 -8.39 -2.32
C ASP A 47 -5.09 -7.83 -1.19
N GLU A 48 -4.79 -6.59 -0.79
CA GLU A 48 -5.53 -5.85 0.22
C GLU A 48 -6.78 -5.13 -0.31
N THR A 49 -7.09 -5.28 -1.60
CA THR A 49 -8.38 -4.83 -2.13
C THR A 49 -9.54 -5.61 -1.52
N ALA A 50 -10.75 -5.08 -1.68
CA ALA A 50 -11.95 -5.77 -1.24
C ALA A 50 -12.11 -7.18 -1.87
N GLY A 51 -11.63 -7.36 -3.11
CA GLY A 51 -11.68 -8.64 -3.82
C GLY A 51 -10.72 -9.65 -3.20
N GLY A 52 -9.46 -9.26 -3.00
CA GLY A 52 -8.44 -10.08 -2.33
C GLY A 52 -8.83 -10.47 -0.91
N CYS A 53 -9.30 -9.51 -0.11
CA CYS A 53 -9.82 -9.78 1.23
C CYS A 53 -10.98 -10.80 1.19
N THR A 54 -11.93 -10.64 0.25
CA THR A 54 -13.06 -11.57 0.11
C THR A 54 -12.60 -12.98 -0.23
N ARG A 55 -11.65 -13.11 -1.16
CA ARG A 55 -11.09 -14.41 -1.56
C ARG A 55 -10.41 -15.10 -0.37
N HIS A 56 -9.58 -14.37 0.38
CA HIS A 56 -8.91 -14.91 1.56
C HIS A 56 -9.90 -15.38 2.62
N LEU A 57 -10.90 -14.56 2.96
CA LEU A 57 -11.90 -14.90 3.98
C LEU A 57 -12.70 -16.16 3.60
N LYS A 58 -13.10 -16.28 2.33
CA LYS A 58 -13.81 -17.47 1.81
C LYS A 58 -12.98 -18.75 1.91
N GLN A 59 -11.67 -18.64 1.66
CA GLN A 59 -10.79 -19.80 1.63
C GLN A 59 -10.34 -20.25 3.03
N VAL A 60 -10.22 -19.31 3.98
CA VAL A 60 -9.54 -19.57 5.26
C VAL A 60 -10.49 -19.50 6.47
N HIS A 61 -11.47 -18.59 6.47
CA HIS A 61 -12.23 -18.27 7.69
C HIS A 61 -13.73 -18.56 7.58
N VAL A 62 -14.31 -18.46 6.39
CA VAL A 62 -15.76 -18.53 6.16
C VAL A 62 -16.04 -19.54 5.05
N HIS A 63 -16.19 -20.80 5.46
CA HIS A 63 -16.41 -21.93 4.56
C HIS A 63 -17.82 -21.93 3.94
N ASP A 64 -18.85 -21.57 4.73
CA ASP A 64 -20.24 -21.45 4.27
C ASP A 64 -20.58 -20.02 3.80
N TRP A 65 -19.86 -19.55 2.78
CA TRP A 65 -20.07 -18.18 2.28
C TRP A 65 -21.38 -18.05 1.50
N ASP A 66 -22.37 -17.42 2.12
CA ASP A 66 -23.59 -16.95 1.46
C ASP A 66 -23.66 -15.43 1.40
N ASN A 67 -24.04 -14.87 0.24
CA ASN A 67 -24.09 -13.42 0.02
C ASN A 67 -25.25 -12.74 0.77
N ALA A 68 -26.33 -13.47 1.04
CA ALA A 68 -27.49 -12.95 1.79
C ALA A 68 -27.27 -13.05 3.31
N ALA A 69 -26.47 -14.02 3.74
CA ALA A 69 -26.09 -14.20 5.13
C ALA A 69 -25.37 -12.98 5.69
N THR A 70 -25.60 -12.76 6.98
CA THR A 70 -24.99 -11.69 7.75
C THR A 70 -24.09 -12.30 8.82
N ILE A 71 -22.85 -11.84 8.88
CA ILE A 71 -21.82 -12.34 9.79
C ILE A 71 -21.24 -11.18 10.61
N ASP A 72 -20.84 -11.47 11.83
CA ASP A 72 -20.16 -10.51 12.69
C ASP A 72 -18.65 -10.48 12.36
N CYS A 73 -18.10 -9.29 12.13
CA CYS A 73 -16.69 -9.12 11.82
C CYS A 73 -15.81 -9.50 13.02
N ARG A 74 -14.98 -10.53 12.89
CA ARG A 74 -14.09 -11.01 13.97
C ARG A 74 -12.65 -10.49 13.84
N TRP A 75 -12.48 -9.36 13.17
CA TRP A 75 -11.17 -8.71 13.05
C TRP A 75 -10.70 -8.17 14.40
N THR A 76 -9.50 -8.55 14.80
CA THR A 76 -8.89 -8.16 16.08
C THR A 76 -8.42 -6.71 15.98
N GLN A 77 -8.86 -5.88 16.93
CA GLN A 77 -8.39 -4.50 17.03
C GLN A 77 -6.98 -4.46 17.60
N PRO A 78 -6.16 -3.46 17.20
CA PRO A 78 -4.87 -3.26 17.83
C PRO A 78 -5.06 -3.07 19.35
N PRO A 79 -4.16 -3.63 20.18
CA PRO A 79 -4.25 -3.44 21.62
C PRO A 79 -4.23 -1.95 21.94
N GLN A 80 -5.24 -1.49 22.68
CA GLN A 80 -5.27 -0.13 23.19
C GLN A 80 -4.23 -0.06 24.29
N LEU A 81 -3.13 0.67 24.06
CA LEU A 81 -2.09 0.89 25.05
C LEU A 81 -2.68 1.65 26.24
N GLN A 82 -3.07 0.91 27.28
CA GLN A 82 -3.50 1.48 28.56
C GLN A 82 -2.67 0.86 29.69
N ALA A 83 -1.75 1.68 30.20
CA ALA A 83 -1.07 1.59 31.50
C ALA A 83 -0.86 0.16 32.07
N GLY A 84 0.01 -0.64 31.44
CA GLY A 84 0.59 -1.83 32.06
C GLY A 84 -0.35 -3.03 32.26
N ILE A 85 -1.57 -2.98 31.72
CA ILE A 85 -2.47 -4.14 31.65
C ILE A 85 -2.48 -4.61 30.19
N VAL A 86 -2.25 -5.89 29.95
CA VAL A 86 -2.47 -6.46 28.61
C VAL A 86 -3.98 -6.39 28.35
N PRO A 87 -4.45 -5.54 27.41
CA PRO A 87 -5.88 -5.40 27.17
C PRO A 87 -6.44 -6.73 26.63
N PRO A 88 -7.69 -7.09 26.99
CA PRO A 88 -8.34 -8.24 26.37
C PRO A 88 -8.40 -8.04 24.86
N GLN A 89 -8.27 -9.13 24.10
CA GLN A 89 -8.43 -9.11 22.65
C GLN A 89 -9.84 -8.65 22.27
N ILE A 90 -9.94 -7.48 21.62
CA ILE A 90 -11.20 -6.85 21.22
C ILE A 90 -11.43 -7.13 19.74
N TYR A 91 -12.58 -7.73 19.42
CA TYR A 91 -13.02 -7.92 18.04
C TYR A 91 -13.88 -6.75 17.56
N CYS A 92 -13.90 -6.51 16.24
CA CYS A 92 -14.74 -5.47 15.64
C CYS A 92 -16.24 -5.67 15.91
N ASN A 93 -16.73 -6.93 15.90
CA ASN A 93 -18.11 -7.35 16.16
C ASN A 93 -19.20 -6.60 15.39
N ARG A 94 -18.85 -5.93 14.28
CA ARG A 94 -19.81 -5.26 13.43
C ARG A 94 -20.53 -6.31 12.57
N ARG A 95 -21.86 -6.29 12.61
CA ARG A 95 -22.72 -7.16 11.82
C ARG A 95 -22.82 -6.69 10.37
N ILE A 96 -22.39 -7.52 9.41
CA ILE A 96 -22.24 -7.14 8.00
C ILE A 96 -22.64 -8.31 7.10
N LYS A 97 -23.30 -8.04 5.97
CA LYS A 97 -23.57 -9.07 4.96
C LYS A 97 -22.26 -9.60 4.40
N CYS A 98 -22.12 -10.92 4.20
CA CYS A 98 -20.87 -11.52 3.75
C CYS A 98 -20.35 -10.84 2.47
N VAL A 99 -21.22 -10.56 1.50
CA VAL A 99 -20.87 -9.86 0.24
C VAL A 99 -20.15 -8.51 0.45
N ASN A 100 -20.35 -7.85 1.58
CA ASN A 100 -19.74 -6.56 1.92
C ASN A 100 -18.56 -6.69 2.90
N LEU A 101 -18.26 -7.88 3.40
CA LEU A 101 -17.26 -8.10 4.43
C LEU A 101 -15.84 -7.75 3.95
N GLY A 102 -15.46 -8.16 2.73
CA GLY A 102 -14.16 -7.79 2.16
C GLY A 102 -13.99 -6.28 1.98
N LYS A 103 -15.05 -5.58 1.55
CA LYS A 103 -15.05 -4.10 1.47
C LYS A 103 -14.89 -3.46 2.83
N HIS A 104 -15.59 -3.99 3.83
CA HIS A 104 -15.48 -3.52 5.20
C HIS A 104 -14.05 -3.65 5.73
N ILE A 105 -13.42 -4.81 5.57
CA ILE A 105 -12.05 -5.06 6.04
C ILE A 105 -11.05 -4.14 5.33
N ALA A 106 -11.11 -4.07 4.00
CA ALA A 106 -10.22 -3.21 3.22
C ALA A 106 -10.36 -1.73 3.61
N ALA A 107 -11.58 -1.26 3.91
CA ALA A 107 -11.83 0.13 4.28
C ALA A 107 -11.45 0.47 5.72
N VAL A 108 -11.89 -0.37 6.67
CA VAL A 108 -11.86 -0.06 8.11
C VAL A 108 -10.56 -0.53 8.74
N HIS A 109 -10.09 -1.71 8.37
CA HIS A 109 -8.97 -2.36 9.05
C HIS A 109 -7.65 -2.18 8.29
N LEU A 110 -7.65 -2.45 6.98
CA LEU A 110 -6.44 -2.28 6.17
C LEU A 110 -6.25 -0.84 5.70
N ARG A 111 -7.34 -0.07 5.60
CA ARG A 111 -7.34 1.29 5.03
C ARG A 111 -6.77 1.37 3.60
N SER A 112 -6.71 0.23 2.90
CA SER A 112 -6.20 0.08 1.53
C SER A 112 -7.06 0.81 0.48
N LEU A 113 -8.33 1.07 0.79
CA LEU A 113 -9.19 1.87 -0.10
C LEU A 113 -8.84 3.37 -0.12
N ARG A 114 -7.82 3.81 0.64
CA ARG A 114 -7.38 5.20 0.63
C ARG A 114 -6.53 5.46 -0.61
N VAL A 115 -7.05 6.27 -1.53
CA VAL A 115 -6.30 6.79 -2.67
C VAL A 115 -5.75 8.15 -2.29
N ALA A 116 -4.42 8.30 -2.30
CA ALA A 116 -3.76 9.57 -2.04
C ALA A 116 -3.58 10.36 -3.35
N CYS A 117 -3.78 11.68 -3.27
CA CYS A 117 -3.45 12.58 -4.37
C CYS A 117 -1.94 12.76 -4.48
N SER A 118 -1.37 12.47 -5.64
CA SER A 118 0.06 12.69 -5.90
C SER A 118 0.44 14.18 -5.93
N ILE A 119 -0.54 15.07 -6.13
CA ILE A 119 -0.31 16.51 -6.22
C ILE A 119 -0.25 17.14 -4.82
N CYS A 120 -1.22 16.85 -3.95
CA CYS A 120 -1.34 17.50 -2.64
C CYS A 120 -1.20 16.57 -1.42
N GLY A 121 -1.02 15.27 -1.64
CA GLY A 121 -0.89 14.26 -0.58
C GLY A 121 -2.18 13.90 0.15
N GLN A 122 -3.32 14.53 -0.15
CA GLN A 122 -4.59 14.25 0.54
C GLN A 122 -5.09 12.83 0.27
N GLY A 123 -5.42 12.09 1.33
CA GLY A 123 -5.92 10.71 1.28
C GLY A 123 -7.44 10.63 1.28
N PHE A 124 -8.00 9.91 0.31
CA PHE A 124 -9.45 9.78 0.13
C PHE A 124 -9.87 8.31 0.26
N SER A 125 -10.79 8.00 1.16
CA SER A 125 -11.33 6.64 1.34
C SER A 125 -12.29 6.18 0.24
N ARG A 126 -12.69 7.08 -0.67
CA ARG A 126 -13.61 6.81 -1.78
C ARG A 126 -13.07 7.34 -3.10
N SER A 127 -13.20 6.53 -4.15
CA SER A 127 -12.68 6.84 -5.49
C SER A 127 -13.42 7.99 -6.19
N ASP A 128 -14.72 8.16 -5.94
CA ASP A 128 -15.51 9.27 -6.48
C ASP A 128 -15.10 10.61 -5.86
N ALA A 129 -14.87 10.63 -4.54
CA ALA A 129 -14.35 11.79 -3.83
C ALA A 129 -12.96 12.19 -4.34
N PHE A 130 -12.08 11.21 -4.57
CA PHE A 130 -10.77 11.41 -5.17
C PHE A 130 -10.86 12.01 -6.58
N ARG A 131 -11.69 11.44 -7.47
CA ARG A 131 -11.88 11.95 -8.85
C ARG A 131 -12.45 13.37 -8.89
N ARG A 132 -13.31 13.74 -7.94
CA ARG A 132 -13.82 15.11 -7.82
C ARG A 132 -12.73 16.05 -7.31
N HIS A 133 -11.95 15.62 -6.32
CA HIS A 133 -10.81 16.35 -5.81
C HIS A 133 -9.78 16.64 -6.92
N GLN A 134 -9.37 15.63 -7.69
CA GLN A 134 -8.43 15.82 -8.80
C GLN A 134 -8.93 16.80 -9.87
N ARG A 135 -10.23 16.79 -10.16
CA ARG A 135 -10.81 17.63 -11.22
C ARG A 135 -11.03 19.08 -10.82
N GLN A 136 -11.33 19.36 -9.55
CA GLN A 136 -11.87 20.68 -9.16
C GLN A 136 -11.31 21.23 -7.85
N ASN A 137 -10.84 20.37 -6.94
CA ASN A 137 -10.62 20.74 -5.53
C ASN A 137 -9.21 20.41 -5.05
N CYS A 138 -8.24 20.33 -5.97
CA CYS A 138 -6.84 20.09 -5.63
C CYS A 138 -6.10 21.42 -5.49
N PRO A 139 -5.72 21.85 -4.27
CA PRO A 139 -5.06 23.15 -4.05
C PRO A 139 -3.58 23.18 -4.48
N GLY A 140 -3.06 22.14 -5.15
CA GLY A 140 -1.63 21.99 -5.42
C GLY A 140 -0.86 21.37 -4.24
N PRO A 141 0.47 21.21 -4.35
CA PRO A 141 1.30 20.66 -3.28
C PRO A 141 1.24 21.54 -2.04
N ASN A 142 0.69 20.99 -0.96
CA ASN A 142 0.57 21.66 0.33
C ASN A 142 1.96 21.74 0.98
N GLN A 143 2.52 22.95 1.09
CA GLN A 143 3.79 23.22 1.77
C GLN A 143 3.52 23.59 3.23
N ASP A 144 2.93 22.67 4.00
CA ASP A 144 2.62 22.92 5.41
C ASP A 144 2.87 21.69 6.29
N MET A 145 4.02 21.05 6.07
CA MET A 145 4.59 20.09 6.99
C MET A 145 6.01 20.48 7.40
N GLN A 146 6.15 21.69 7.97
CA GLN A 146 7.35 22.08 8.72
C GLN A 146 7.00 23.02 9.88
N ALA A 147 6.86 22.45 11.08
CA ALA A 147 7.41 22.98 12.35
C ALA A 147 6.94 22.11 13.52
N GLY A 148 7.91 21.43 14.15
CA GLY A 148 7.73 20.65 15.37
C GLY A 148 9.07 20.06 15.80
N GLY A 149 10.09 20.91 15.81
CA GLY A 149 11.45 20.57 16.20
C GLY A 149 11.62 20.50 17.73
N ALA A 150 12.57 19.65 18.12
CA ALA A 150 13.43 19.73 19.29
C ALA A 150 12.84 20.32 20.59
N VAL A 151 12.50 19.42 21.51
CA VAL A 151 12.52 19.70 22.95
C VAL A 151 13.99 19.66 23.37
N PHE A 152 14.53 20.81 23.79
CA PHE A 152 15.74 20.91 24.63
C PHE A 152 15.29 21.16 26.07
#